data_AF-A0A7J4GR03-F1
#
_entry.id   AF-A0A7J4GR03-F1
#
_cell.length_a   1.000
_cell.length_b   1.000
_cell.length_c   1.000
_cell.angle_alpha   90.00
_cell.angle_beta   90.00
_cell.angle_gamma   90.00
#
_symmetry.space_group_name_H-M   'P 1'
#
loop_
_entity.id
_entity.type
_entity.pdbx_description
1 polymer ?
#
loop_
_entity_poly.entity_id
_entity_poly.type
_entity_poly.pdbx_seq_one_letter_code
_entity_poly.pdbx_strand_id
1 'polypeptide(L)'
;MAEPTLEILGYARWFSLAACFAIGAWLDNRDRRIPNEHWIAWSKPLVFIWGLELMIKGADWTIWASALAALSFASVSVIGRPTIASILKAEKMDVAVAFCYLIGAAGVIFGAMKYAPGDALSLLDGTASEQRVLWFEVMLAFAMVIVFELAWRLRLLHGGADAKALMWVALMLPSWDTLAPIFQPSGVVLSTPPVFSLFIWGGLAFLLLPLILLSLNIKNGNLKSFKDLRMAWHSIRMPLDIVREKHVWLMDHVIEKPDSSVGVQSRRRVPRRTPSAEELSKQVDALIEQGAVSAWVSPKIPLITMFFPAIIPLFLFGDPIALAYALLG
;
A
#
# COMPACT_ATOMS: atom_id res chain seq x y z
N MET A 1 -7.35 -2.91 28.26
CA MET A 1 -7.73 -1.53 27.88
C MET A 1 -6.45 -0.72 27.86
N ALA A 2 -6.12 -0.08 26.74
CA ALA A 2 -4.92 0.74 26.64
C ALA A 2 -4.98 1.92 27.62
N GLU A 3 -3.84 2.40 28.08
CA GLU A 3 -3.80 3.65 28.85
C GLU A 3 -4.44 4.79 28.02
N PRO A 4 -5.19 5.73 28.64
CA PRO A 4 -5.85 6.81 27.93
C PRO A 4 -4.91 7.62 27.01
N THR A 5 -3.64 7.71 27.38
CA THR A 5 -2.57 8.34 26.60
C THR A 5 -2.22 7.58 25.32
N LEU A 6 -2.15 6.25 25.40
CA LEU A 6 -1.91 5.38 24.24
C LEU A 6 -3.11 5.36 23.30
N GLU A 7 -4.33 5.46 23.83
CA GLU A 7 -5.55 5.52 23.01
C GLU A 7 -5.60 6.80 22.15
N ILE A 8 -5.21 7.95 22.72
CA ILE A 8 -5.09 9.22 21.97
C ILE A 8 -4.07 9.09 20.84
N LEU A 9 -2.91 8.46 21.10
CA LEU A 9 -1.92 8.19 20.06
C LEU A 9 -2.49 7.26 18.99
N GLY A 10 -3.25 6.25 19.40
CA GLY A 10 -4.02 5.38 18.54
C GLY A 10 -4.88 6.15 17.54
N TYR A 11 -5.79 7.02 18.03
CA TYR A 11 -6.61 7.86 17.14
C TYR A 11 -5.77 8.78 16.25
N ALA A 12 -4.66 9.33 16.75
CA ALA A 12 -3.75 10.14 15.94
C ALA A 12 -3.09 9.33 14.80
N ARG A 13 -2.71 8.07 15.04
CA ARG A 13 -2.21 7.15 14.01
C ARG A 13 -3.26 6.89 12.94
N TRP A 14 -4.49 6.58 13.35
CA TRP A 14 -5.61 6.34 12.41
C TRP A 14 -5.97 7.56 11.58
N PHE A 15 -6.06 8.74 12.21
CA PHE A 15 -6.30 9.99 11.50
C PHE A 15 -5.18 10.28 10.50
N SER A 16 -3.92 10.13 10.92
CA SER A 16 -2.76 10.33 10.05
C SER A 16 -2.75 9.36 8.88
N LEU A 17 -3.08 8.08 9.12
CA LEU A 17 -3.22 7.06 8.08
C LEU A 17 -4.30 7.44 7.07
N ALA A 18 -5.51 7.77 7.54
CA ALA A 18 -6.63 8.16 6.69
C ALA A 18 -6.29 9.40 5.85
N ALA A 19 -5.72 10.43 6.46
CA ALA A 19 -5.36 11.66 5.76
C ALA A 19 -4.21 11.47 4.75
N CYS A 20 -3.16 10.72 5.12
CA CYS A 20 -2.07 10.37 4.21
C CYS A 20 -2.59 9.62 2.98
N PHE A 21 -3.42 8.60 3.18
CA PHE A 21 -3.96 7.77 2.11
C PHE A 21 -5.02 8.49 1.28
N ALA A 22 -5.84 9.37 1.88
CA ALA A 22 -6.79 10.19 1.14
C ALA A 22 -6.07 11.11 0.14
N ILE A 23 -5.03 11.81 0.59
CA ILE A 23 -4.23 12.70 -0.26
C ILE A 23 -3.44 11.89 -1.29
N GLY A 24 -2.83 10.77 -0.87
CA GLY A 24 -2.09 9.88 -1.76
C GLY A 24 -2.99 9.29 -2.87
N ALA A 25 -4.19 8.83 -2.52
CA ALA A 25 -5.17 8.32 -3.47
C ALA A 25 -5.69 9.41 -4.41
N TRP A 26 -5.86 10.65 -3.93
CA TRP A 26 -6.21 11.78 -4.77
C TRP A 26 -5.09 12.11 -5.78
N LEU A 27 -3.83 12.19 -5.33
CA LEU A 27 -2.67 12.44 -6.18
C LEU A 27 -2.49 11.33 -7.22
N ASP A 28 -2.59 10.07 -6.82
CA ASP A 28 -2.39 8.94 -7.74
C ASP A 28 -3.53 8.79 -8.75
N ASN A 29 -4.76 9.11 -8.35
CA ASN A 29 -5.89 9.11 -9.28
C ASN A 29 -5.77 10.23 -10.33
N ARG A 30 -5.27 11.41 -9.92
CA ARG A 30 -5.11 12.59 -10.78
C ARG A 30 -3.87 12.52 -11.67
N ASP A 31 -2.71 12.25 -11.09
CA ASP A 31 -1.40 12.44 -11.73
C ASP A 31 -0.65 11.12 -11.96
N ARG A 32 -1.19 9.97 -11.50
CA ARG A 32 -0.58 8.63 -11.61
C ARG A 32 0.78 8.50 -10.97
N ARG A 33 1.06 9.40 -10.04
CA ARG A 33 2.32 9.48 -9.34
C ARG A 33 2.08 10.10 -7.99
N ILE A 34 2.67 9.50 -6.97
CA ILE A 34 2.80 10.13 -5.67
C ILE A 34 4.23 10.65 -5.54
N PRO A 35 4.42 11.99 -5.42
CA PRO A 35 5.73 12.59 -5.29
C PRO A 35 6.45 12.14 -4.01
N ASN A 36 7.79 12.17 -4.01
CA ASN A 36 8.57 11.80 -2.82
C ASN A 36 8.33 12.77 -1.66
N GLU A 37 8.06 14.02 -1.98
CA GLU A 37 7.72 15.11 -1.08
C GLU A 37 6.50 14.78 -0.21
N HIS A 38 5.52 14.04 -0.76
CA HIS A 38 4.37 13.56 0.01
C HIS A 38 4.82 12.62 1.13
N TRP A 39 5.67 11.64 0.82
CA TRP A 39 6.18 10.69 1.80
C TRP A 39 7.10 11.36 2.84
N ILE A 40 7.89 12.37 2.44
CA ILE A 40 8.70 13.18 3.37
C ILE A 40 7.81 14.04 4.28
N ALA A 41 6.72 14.60 3.77
CA ALA A 41 5.80 15.38 4.60
C ALA A 41 5.12 14.49 5.65
N TRP A 42 4.67 13.30 5.24
CA TRP A 42 3.98 12.33 6.11
C TRP A 42 4.91 11.51 7.01
N SER A 43 6.23 11.56 6.82
CA SER A 43 7.17 11.01 7.80
C SER A 43 7.24 11.83 9.08
N LYS A 44 6.87 13.13 9.05
CA LYS A 44 6.86 14.01 10.23
C LYS A 44 5.85 13.54 11.30
N PRO A 45 4.55 13.38 11.01
CA PRO A 45 3.61 12.85 12.00
C PRO A 45 3.97 11.42 12.41
N LEU A 46 4.50 10.60 11.48
CA LEU A 46 4.99 9.25 11.80
C LEU A 46 6.07 9.27 12.89
N VAL A 47 7.14 10.02 12.68
CA VAL A 47 8.27 10.11 13.62
C VAL A 47 7.82 10.72 14.95
N PHE A 48 6.97 11.74 14.90
CA PHE A 48 6.45 12.39 16.10
C PHE A 48 5.60 11.44 16.95
N ILE A 49 4.60 10.80 16.34
CA ILE A 49 3.67 9.89 17.05
C ILE A 49 4.41 8.65 17.56
N TRP A 50 5.28 8.05 16.74
CA TRP A 50 6.03 6.88 17.17
C TRP A 50 7.04 7.22 18.26
N GLY A 51 7.68 8.39 18.19
CA GLY A 51 8.52 8.89 19.27
C GLY A 51 7.75 9.07 20.58
N LEU A 52 6.56 9.68 20.55
CA LEU A 52 5.73 9.80 21.75
C LEU A 52 5.35 8.45 22.35
N GLU A 53 5.02 7.46 21.51
CA GLU A 53 4.74 6.10 22.00
C GLU A 53 5.94 5.49 22.71
N LEU A 54 7.13 5.58 22.10
CA LEU A 54 8.37 5.07 22.70
C LEU A 54 8.70 5.81 24.02
N MET A 55 8.42 7.10 24.12
CA MET A 55 8.58 7.86 25.37
C MET A 55 7.62 7.38 26.45
N ILE A 56 6.33 7.21 26.11
CA ILE A 56 5.29 6.78 27.05
C ILE A 56 5.57 5.36 27.55
N LYS A 57 5.94 4.44 26.65
CA LYS A 57 6.32 3.06 26.99
C LYS A 57 7.70 2.96 27.67
N GLY A 58 8.38 4.09 27.94
CA GLY A 58 9.67 4.12 28.63
C GLY A 58 10.78 3.38 27.88
N ALA A 59 10.76 3.42 26.54
CA ALA A 59 11.67 2.66 25.69
C ALA A 59 13.13 2.99 25.99
N ASP A 60 13.95 1.96 26.13
CA ASP A 60 15.39 2.15 26.30
C ASP A 60 16.09 2.56 25.00
N TRP A 61 17.37 2.93 25.11
CA TRP A 61 18.15 3.42 23.98
C TRP A 61 18.29 2.40 22.83
N THR A 62 18.25 1.09 23.12
CA THR A 62 18.37 0.05 22.09
C THR A 62 17.10 -0.06 21.25
N ILE A 63 15.93 0.19 21.86
CA ILE A 63 14.64 0.25 21.17
C ILE A 63 14.56 1.52 20.30
N TRP A 64 14.97 2.68 20.84
CA TRP A 64 15.05 3.93 20.06
C TRP A 64 15.97 3.79 18.84
N ALA A 65 17.16 3.23 19.04
CA ALA A 65 18.11 3.00 17.95
C ALA A 65 17.57 1.96 16.95
N SER A 66 16.93 0.88 17.41
CA SER A 66 16.23 -0.08 16.56
C SER A 66 15.13 0.56 15.70
N ALA A 67 14.32 1.46 16.26
CA ALA A 67 13.30 2.19 15.50
C ALA A 67 13.93 3.12 14.45
N LEU A 68 15.06 3.75 14.77
CA LEU A 68 15.85 4.51 13.81
C LEU A 68 16.38 3.65 12.66
N ALA A 69 16.72 2.38 12.91
CA ALA A 69 17.09 1.43 11.85
C ALA A 69 15.95 1.25 10.84
N ALA A 70 14.72 1.07 11.33
CA ALA A 70 13.54 0.94 10.48
C ALA A 70 13.26 2.21 9.66
N LEU A 71 13.31 3.39 10.29
CA LEU A 71 13.12 4.68 9.63
C LEU A 71 14.19 4.96 8.57
N SER A 72 15.45 4.77 8.93
CA SER A 72 16.57 5.02 8.02
C SER A 72 16.56 4.06 6.83
N PHE A 73 16.18 2.79 7.05
CA PHE A 73 16.04 1.84 5.96
C PHE A 73 14.89 2.20 5.03
N ALA A 74 13.72 2.57 5.56
CA ALA A 74 12.58 3.02 4.76
C ALA A 74 12.90 4.29 3.94
N SER A 75 13.73 5.19 4.48
CA SER A 75 14.09 6.46 3.83
C SER A 75 14.86 6.28 2.52
N VAL A 76 15.52 5.12 2.32
CA VAL A 76 16.20 4.74 1.06
C VAL A 76 15.31 4.93 -0.16
N SER A 77 14.04 4.56 -0.03
CA SER A 77 13.08 4.62 -1.14
C SER A 77 12.69 6.05 -1.51
N VAL A 78 12.88 7.00 -0.59
CA VAL A 78 12.40 8.40 -0.69
C VAL A 78 13.56 9.36 -0.96
N ILE A 79 14.62 9.29 -0.16
CA ILE A 79 15.77 10.20 -0.19
C ILE A 79 16.90 9.63 -1.07
N GLY A 80 16.93 8.30 -1.25
CA GLY A 80 18.00 7.61 -1.94
C GLY A 80 18.98 6.94 -0.98
N ARG A 81 19.98 6.25 -1.55
CA ARG A 81 21.02 5.56 -0.78
C ARG A 81 22.25 6.46 -0.67
N PRO A 82 22.82 6.62 0.54
CA PRO A 82 24.08 7.32 0.65
C PRO A 82 25.17 6.54 -0.09
N THR A 83 25.98 7.23 -0.90
CA THR A 83 27.08 6.59 -1.64
C THR A 83 28.40 6.79 -0.92
N ILE A 84 29.32 5.82 -1.00
CA ILE A 84 30.65 5.94 -0.38
C ILE A 84 31.37 7.19 -0.89
N ALA A 85 31.25 7.49 -2.19
CA ALA A 85 31.84 8.68 -2.78
C ALA A 85 31.28 9.99 -2.18
N SER A 86 29.97 10.08 -1.99
CA SER A 86 29.31 11.25 -1.39
C SER A 86 29.62 11.41 0.10
N ILE A 87 29.72 10.30 0.84
CA ILE A 87 30.15 10.30 2.26
C ILE A 87 31.59 10.81 2.37
N LEU A 88 32.49 10.34 1.51
CA LEU A 88 33.89 10.80 1.49
C LEU A 88 34.01 12.28 1.10
N LYS A 89 33.08 12.80 0.30
CA LYS A 89 32.95 14.23 -0.02
C LYS A 89 32.28 15.05 1.09
N ALA A 90 31.90 14.42 2.20
CA ALA A 90 31.18 15.03 3.32
C ALA A 90 29.86 15.70 2.91
N GLU A 91 29.13 15.12 1.96
CA GLU A 91 27.79 15.58 1.62
C GLU A 91 26.86 15.41 2.82
N LYS A 92 26.27 16.53 3.29
CA LYS A 92 25.57 16.60 4.58
C LYS A 92 24.46 15.54 4.73
N MET A 93 23.68 15.33 3.68
CA MET A 93 22.56 14.36 3.71
C MET A 93 23.08 12.93 3.81
N ASP A 94 24.06 12.56 2.97
CA ASP A 94 24.59 11.21 2.92
C ASP A 94 25.31 10.83 4.21
N VAL A 95 26.06 11.76 4.79
CA VAL A 95 26.69 11.59 6.11
C VAL A 95 25.64 11.41 7.20
N ALA A 96 24.58 12.22 7.21
CA ALA A 96 23.53 12.11 8.21
C ALA A 96 22.79 10.76 8.13
N VAL A 97 22.43 10.32 6.92
CA VAL A 97 21.77 9.02 6.71
C VAL A 97 22.69 7.86 7.09
N ALA A 98 23.97 7.92 6.71
CA ALA A 98 24.95 6.90 7.08
C ALA A 98 25.14 6.81 8.60
N PHE A 99 25.16 7.94 9.30
CA PHE A 99 25.22 7.97 10.76
C PHE A 99 23.97 7.33 11.40
N CYS A 100 22.78 7.61 10.86
CA CYS A 100 21.55 6.94 11.29
C CYS A 100 21.60 5.43 11.07
N TYR A 101 22.21 4.94 9.99
CA TYR A 101 22.42 3.50 9.79
C TYR A 101 23.33 2.87 10.83
N LEU A 102 24.42 3.55 11.20
CA LEU A 102 25.34 3.04 12.22
C LEU A 102 24.65 2.94 13.59
N ILE A 103 23.93 3.98 14.00
CA ILE A 103 23.14 3.96 15.23
C ILE A 103 22.07 2.87 15.15
N GLY A 104 21.36 2.80 14.03
CA GLY A 104 20.32 1.80 13.81
C GLY A 104 20.83 0.37 13.92
N ALA A 105 21.95 0.07 13.26
CA ALA A 105 22.60 -1.23 13.32
C ALA A 105 23.05 -1.57 14.75
N ALA A 106 23.63 -0.61 15.48
CA ALA A 106 23.98 -0.81 16.89
C ALA A 106 22.73 -1.13 17.73
N GLY A 107 21.64 -0.39 17.55
CA GLY A 107 20.36 -0.63 18.24
C GLY A 107 19.82 -2.03 18.01
N VAL A 108 19.81 -2.50 16.76
CA VAL A 108 19.37 -3.85 16.40
C VAL A 108 20.28 -4.91 17.02
N ILE A 109 21.61 -4.75 16.94
CA ILE A 109 22.57 -5.73 17.48
C ILE A 109 22.47 -5.81 19.01
N PHE A 110 22.58 -4.68 19.70
CA PHE A 110 22.54 -4.66 21.17
C PHE A 110 21.15 -4.98 21.71
N GLY A 111 20.09 -4.54 21.03
CA GLY A 111 18.72 -4.91 21.34
C GLY A 111 18.48 -6.41 21.16
N ALA A 112 19.01 -7.02 20.10
CA ALA A 112 18.95 -8.47 19.91
C ALA A 112 19.71 -9.21 21.02
N MET A 113 20.91 -8.77 21.38
CA MET A 113 21.66 -9.38 22.50
C MET A 113 20.89 -9.29 23.83
N LYS A 114 20.10 -8.23 24.03
CA LYS A 114 19.34 -7.99 25.26
C LYS A 114 17.99 -8.70 25.30
N TYR A 115 17.23 -8.67 24.20
CA TYR A 115 15.82 -9.04 24.16
C TYR A 115 15.52 -10.32 23.36
N ALA A 116 16.42 -10.75 22.46
CA ALA A 116 16.21 -12.00 21.72
C ALA A 116 16.32 -13.26 22.62
N PRO A 117 17.27 -13.36 23.58
CA PRO A 117 17.36 -14.54 24.44
C PRO A 117 16.07 -14.78 25.25
N GLY A 118 15.70 -16.04 25.39
CA GLY A 118 14.52 -16.49 26.14
C GLY A 118 13.47 -17.18 25.27
N ASP A 119 12.48 -17.80 25.90
CA ASP A 119 11.41 -18.51 25.19
C ASP A 119 10.58 -17.53 24.35
N ALA A 120 10.31 -17.88 23.09
CA ALA A 120 9.47 -17.09 22.19
C ALA A 120 8.00 -17.18 22.60
N LEU A 121 7.58 -18.28 23.25
CA LEU A 121 6.22 -18.45 23.74
C LEU A 121 5.85 -17.38 24.78
N SER A 122 6.84 -16.86 25.52
CA SER A 122 6.64 -15.78 26.50
C SER A 122 6.07 -14.48 25.90
N LEU A 123 6.25 -14.27 24.58
CA LEU A 123 5.66 -13.13 23.87
C LEU A 123 4.17 -13.34 23.59
N LEU A 124 3.73 -14.61 23.49
CA LEU A 124 2.36 -14.98 23.14
C LEU A 124 1.49 -15.21 24.37
N ASP A 125 2.07 -15.73 25.46
CA ASP A 125 1.36 -15.97 26.72
C ASP A 125 1.31 -14.74 27.64
N GLY A 126 1.97 -13.63 27.26
CA GLY A 126 1.97 -12.36 27.99
C GLY A 126 2.91 -12.32 29.19
N THR A 127 3.81 -13.29 29.34
CA THR A 127 4.77 -13.34 30.46
C THR A 127 6.06 -12.56 30.20
N ALA A 128 6.31 -12.13 28.95
CA ALA A 128 7.45 -11.30 28.60
C ALA A 128 7.37 -9.89 29.21
N SER A 129 8.53 -9.32 29.54
CA SER A 129 8.61 -7.92 29.97
C SER A 129 8.15 -6.97 28.87
N GLU A 130 7.50 -5.86 29.23
CA GLU A 130 6.99 -4.84 28.28
C GLU A 130 8.06 -4.34 27.29
N GLN A 131 9.30 -4.12 27.75
CA GLN A 131 10.41 -3.69 26.90
C GLN A 131 10.79 -4.73 25.84
N ARG A 132 10.68 -6.02 26.19
CA ARG A 132 10.94 -7.12 25.25
C ARG A 132 9.85 -7.15 24.18
N VAL A 133 8.58 -7.05 24.59
CA VAL A 133 7.44 -6.96 23.66
C VAL A 133 7.63 -5.78 22.72
N LEU A 134 7.89 -4.58 23.25
CA LEU A 134 8.11 -3.37 22.47
C LEU A 134 9.27 -3.49 21.47
N TRP A 135 10.39 -4.09 21.87
CA TRP A 135 11.50 -4.34 20.94
C TRP A 135 11.07 -5.24 19.77
N PHE A 136 10.31 -6.31 20.04
CA PHE A 136 9.77 -7.18 19.00
C PHE A 136 8.73 -6.48 18.11
N GLU A 137 7.90 -5.57 18.64
CA GLU A 137 7.00 -4.74 17.82
C GLU A 137 7.80 -3.87 16.81
N VAL A 138 8.88 -3.23 17.28
CA VAL A 138 9.77 -2.43 16.44
C VAL A 138 10.48 -3.30 15.39
N MET A 139 10.93 -4.51 15.78
CA MET A 139 11.55 -5.45 14.84
C MET A 139 10.56 -6.01 13.82
N LEU A 140 9.30 -6.24 14.22
CA LEU A 140 8.25 -6.68 13.31
C LEU A 140 7.95 -5.59 12.28
N ALA A 141 7.81 -4.34 12.71
CA ALA A 141 7.68 -3.20 11.82
C ALA A 141 8.88 -3.09 10.86
N PHE A 142 10.11 -3.24 11.36
CA PHE A 142 11.31 -3.22 10.53
C PHE A 142 11.35 -4.37 9.52
N ALA A 143 10.99 -5.59 9.94
CA ALA A 143 10.89 -6.75 9.07
C ALA A 143 9.86 -6.53 7.95
N MET A 144 8.70 -5.94 8.27
CA MET A 144 7.70 -5.58 7.26
C MET A 144 8.22 -4.56 6.26
N VAL A 145 8.97 -3.54 6.70
CA VAL A 145 9.63 -2.59 5.78
C VAL A 145 10.56 -3.33 4.82
N ILE A 146 11.39 -4.25 5.31
CA ILE A 146 12.29 -5.06 4.48
C ILE A 146 11.49 -5.92 3.49
N VAL A 147 10.42 -6.58 3.94
CA VAL A 147 9.56 -7.41 3.09
C VAL A 147 8.98 -6.61 1.93
N PHE A 148 8.44 -5.41 2.18
CA PHE A 148 7.86 -4.59 1.11
C PHE A 148 8.91 -3.99 0.16
N GLU A 149 10.08 -3.60 0.68
CA GLU A 149 11.20 -3.16 -0.15
C GLU A 149 11.70 -4.30 -1.05
N LEU A 150 11.84 -5.52 -0.52
CA LEU A 150 12.22 -6.70 -1.29
C LEU A 150 11.13 -7.06 -2.32
N ALA A 151 9.86 -7.05 -1.93
CA ALA A 151 8.75 -7.33 -2.84
C ALA A 151 8.75 -6.35 -4.02
N TRP A 152 9.08 -5.08 -3.80
CA TRP A 152 9.26 -4.11 -4.88
C TRP A 152 10.50 -4.39 -5.75
N ARG A 153 11.66 -4.66 -5.14
CA ARG A 153 12.91 -4.96 -5.88
C ARG A 153 12.80 -6.23 -6.73
N LEU A 154 12.08 -7.23 -6.23
CA LEU A 154 11.80 -8.49 -6.92
C LEU A 154 10.63 -8.38 -7.91
N ARG A 155 10.04 -7.18 -8.09
CA ARG A 155 8.91 -6.90 -8.99
C ARG A 155 7.63 -7.67 -8.65
N LEU A 156 7.47 -8.10 -7.40
CA LEU A 156 6.20 -8.59 -6.87
C LEU A 156 5.21 -7.43 -6.68
N LEU A 157 5.72 -6.29 -6.20
CA LEU A 157 5.00 -5.02 -6.20
C LEU A 157 5.45 -4.18 -7.40
N HIS A 158 4.50 -3.84 -8.27
CA HIS A 158 4.80 -3.17 -9.54
C HIS A 158 4.98 -1.65 -9.38
N GLY A 159 4.45 -1.04 -8.32
CA GLY A 159 4.52 0.40 -8.06
C GLY A 159 5.46 0.74 -6.90
N GLY A 160 6.39 1.68 -7.11
CA GLY A 160 7.24 2.21 -6.04
C GLY A 160 6.47 3.05 -5.02
N ALA A 161 5.35 3.67 -5.43
CA ALA A 161 4.45 4.37 -4.51
C ALA A 161 3.74 3.39 -3.56
N ASP A 162 3.34 2.22 -4.07
CA ASP A 162 2.67 1.18 -3.28
C ASP A 162 3.60 0.61 -2.19
N ALA A 163 4.86 0.36 -2.55
CA ALA A 163 5.86 -0.09 -1.60
C ALA A 163 6.07 0.94 -0.48
N LYS A 164 6.17 2.23 -0.83
CA LYS A 164 6.28 3.33 0.15
C LYS A 164 5.07 3.42 1.06
N ALA A 165 3.87 3.26 0.50
CA ALA A 165 2.63 3.25 1.27
C ALA A 165 2.66 2.15 2.33
N LEU A 166 2.99 0.92 1.93
CA LEU A 166 3.03 -0.23 2.84
C LEU A 166 4.16 -0.11 3.88
N MET A 167 5.35 0.33 3.48
CA MET A 167 6.44 0.63 4.42
C MET A 167 6.02 1.71 5.44
N TRP A 168 5.36 2.76 4.98
CA TRP A 168 4.87 3.84 5.86
C TRP A 168 3.82 3.33 6.84
N VAL A 169 2.89 2.47 6.39
CA VAL A 169 1.89 1.85 7.28
C VAL A 169 2.54 0.93 8.31
N ALA A 170 3.54 0.13 7.92
CA ALA A 170 4.26 -0.74 8.84
C ALA A 170 4.90 0.04 10.02
N LEU A 171 5.34 1.27 9.76
CA LEU A 171 5.90 2.16 10.78
C LEU A 171 4.80 2.95 11.53
N MET A 172 3.72 3.32 10.84
CA MET A 172 2.59 4.08 11.41
C MET A 172 1.66 3.20 12.25
N LEU A 173 1.65 1.90 12.05
CA LEU A 173 0.88 0.92 12.83
C LEU A 173 1.75 -0.32 13.06
N PRO A 174 2.76 -0.24 13.95
CA PRO A 174 3.69 -1.34 14.19
C PRO A 174 3.01 -2.54 14.89
N SER A 175 1.96 -2.28 15.68
CA SER A 175 1.17 -3.28 16.40
C SER A 175 -0.27 -2.81 16.62
N TRP A 176 -1.09 -3.68 17.22
CA TRP A 176 -2.48 -3.38 17.58
C TRP A 176 -2.64 -2.71 18.94
N ASP A 177 -1.55 -2.49 19.68
CA ASP A 177 -1.57 -2.10 21.09
C ASP A 177 -2.12 -0.68 21.34
N THR A 178 -1.88 0.26 20.41
CA THR A 178 -2.29 1.66 20.61
C THR A 178 -3.79 1.89 20.42
N LEU A 179 -4.43 1.12 19.51
CA LEU A 179 -5.87 1.17 19.34
C LEU A 179 -6.38 -0.16 18.79
N ALA A 180 -7.15 -0.85 19.62
CA ALA A 180 -7.85 -2.04 19.21
C ALA A 180 -8.98 -1.68 18.21
N PRO A 181 -9.27 -2.57 17.24
CA PRO A 181 -10.45 -2.46 16.40
C PRO A 181 -11.74 -2.47 17.22
N ILE A 182 -12.78 -1.80 16.70
CA ILE A 182 -14.06 -1.62 17.42
C ILE A 182 -14.77 -2.96 17.70
N PHE A 183 -14.76 -3.88 16.73
CA PHE A 183 -15.53 -5.12 16.77
C PHE A 183 -14.65 -6.39 16.81
N GLN A 184 -13.44 -6.30 17.36
CA GLN A 184 -12.53 -7.45 17.34
C GLN A 184 -13.12 -8.63 18.14
N PRO A 185 -13.20 -9.85 17.57
CA PRO A 185 -13.72 -11.01 18.28
C PRO A 185 -12.85 -11.38 19.49
N SER A 186 -13.49 -11.75 20.61
CA SER A 186 -12.81 -12.24 21.81
C SER A 186 -12.14 -13.59 21.55
N GLY A 187 -10.90 -13.79 22.01
CA GLY A 187 -10.20 -15.08 21.97
C GLY A 187 -9.18 -15.24 20.84
N VAL A 188 -8.96 -14.21 20.03
CA VAL A 188 -7.88 -14.21 19.03
C VAL A 188 -6.54 -13.96 19.74
N VAL A 189 -5.75 -15.02 19.91
CA VAL A 189 -4.41 -14.93 20.52
C VAL A 189 -3.35 -14.47 19.52
N LEU A 190 -3.56 -14.75 18.22
CA LEU A 190 -2.61 -14.40 17.16
C LEU A 190 -3.24 -13.40 16.19
N SER A 191 -2.74 -12.17 16.19
CA SER A 191 -3.10 -11.15 15.20
C SER A 191 -1.93 -10.91 14.25
N THR A 192 -2.20 -10.88 12.96
CA THR A 192 -1.23 -10.50 11.94
C THR A 192 -0.85 -9.02 12.07
N PRO A 193 0.33 -8.60 11.57
CA PRO A 193 0.73 -7.20 11.61
C PRO A 193 -0.31 -6.28 10.95
N PRO A 194 -0.64 -5.10 11.51
CA PRO A 194 -1.68 -4.22 10.96
C PRO A 194 -1.53 -3.90 9.47
N VAL A 195 -0.29 -3.72 9.01
CA VAL A 195 0.01 -3.49 7.57
C VAL A 195 -0.38 -4.68 6.69
N PHE A 196 -0.23 -5.92 7.19
CA PHE A 196 -0.63 -7.12 6.46
C PHE A 196 -2.15 -7.25 6.42
N SER A 197 -2.83 -6.94 7.52
CA SER A 197 -4.29 -6.84 7.57
C SER A 197 -4.82 -5.80 6.59
N LEU A 198 -4.18 -4.62 6.49
CA LEU A 198 -4.54 -3.61 5.50
C LEU A 198 -4.35 -4.13 4.08
N PHE A 199 -3.26 -4.85 3.83
CA PHE A 199 -2.98 -5.45 2.54
C PHE A 199 -4.06 -6.47 2.15
N ILE A 200 -4.51 -7.33 3.07
CA ILE A 200 -5.60 -8.28 2.84
C ILE A 200 -6.93 -7.56 2.59
N TRP A 201 -7.30 -6.58 3.43
CA TRP A 201 -8.52 -5.79 3.21
C TRP A 201 -8.50 -5.06 1.87
N GLY A 202 -7.35 -4.52 1.48
CA GLY A 202 -7.13 -3.95 0.15
C GLY A 202 -7.31 -4.95 -0.97
N GLY A 203 -6.76 -6.16 -0.82
CA GLY A 203 -6.95 -7.28 -1.75
C GLY A 203 -8.42 -7.69 -1.89
N LEU A 204 -9.16 -7.73 -0.77
CA LEU A 204 -10.61 -7.99 -0.78
C LEU A 204 -11.37 -6.86 -1.50
N ALA A 205 -10.96 -5.60 -1.33
CA ALA A 205 -11.55 -4.48 -2.07
C ALA A 205 -11.35 -4.63 -3.60
N PHE A 206 -10.25 -5.22 -4.07
CA PHE A 206 -10.08 -5.55 -5.49
C PHE A 206 -11.09 -6.60 -6.00
N LEU A 207 -11.56 -7.52 -5.15
CA LEU A 207 -12.57 -8.51 -5.55
C LEU A 207 -13.94 -7.86 -5.81
N LEU A 208 -14.19 -6.69 -5.23
CA LEU A 208 -15.40 -5.90 -5.50
C LEU A 208 -15.34 -5.16 -6.85
N LEU A 209 -14.14 -4.92 -7.38
CA LEU A 209 -13.98 -4.14 -8.60
C LEU A 209 -14.74 -4.72 -9.81
N PRO A 210 -14.64 -6.03 -10.15
CA PRO A 210 -15.46 -6.62 -11.21
C PRO A 210 -16.96 -6.40 -11.04
N LEU A 211 -17.45 -6.51 -9.80
CA LEU A 211 -18.87 -6.30 -9.48
C LEU A 211 -19.28 -4.84 -9.70
N ILE A 212 -18.43 -3.89 -9.32
CA ILE A 212 -18.64 -2.46 -9.55
C ILE A 212 -18.68 -2.16 -11.06
N LEU A 213 -17.69 -2.64 -11.83
CA LEU A 213 -17.63 -2.41 -13.28
C LEU A 213 -18.84 -3.04 -13.99
N LEU A 214 -19.24 -4.25 -13.62
CA LEU A 214 -20.43 -4.90 -14.15
C LEU A 214 -21.68 -4.08 -13.86
N SER A 215 -21.85 -3.62 -12.62
CA SER A 215 -22.99 -2.79 -12.20
C SER A 215 -23.05 -1.48 -13.00
N LEU A 216 -21.91 -0.82 -13.24
CA LEU A 216 -21.84 0.39 -14.04
C LEU A 216 -22.24 0.15 -15.50
N ASN A 217 -21.79 -0.96 -16.10
CA ASN A 217 -22.17 -1.31 -17.46
C ASN A 217 -23.65 -1.68 -17.60
N ILE A 218 -24.24 -2.33 -16.59
CA ILE A 218 -25.68 -2.60 -16.54
C ILE A 218 -26.46 -1.28 -16.51
N LYS A 219 -26.11 -0.37 -15.58
CA LYS A 219 -26.77 0.93 -15.43
C LYS A 219 -26.70 1.78 -16.70
N ASN A 220 -25.60 1.69 -17.44
CA ASN A 220 -25.38 2.44 -18.67
C ASN A 220 -25.94 1.75 -19.92
N GLY A 221 -26.60 0.60 -19.81
CA GLY A 221 -27.17 -0.13 -20.96
C GLY A 221 -26.11 -0.68 -21.94
N ASN A 222 -24.89 -0.92 -21.46
CA ASN A 222 -23.76 -1.34 -22.30
C ASN A 222 -23.76 -2.86 -22.62
N LEU A 223 -24.61 -3.64 -21.94
CA LEU A 223 -24.71 -5.09 -22.12
C LEU A 223 -25.77 -5.43 -23.18
N LYS A 224 -25.33 -5.74 -24.41
CA LYS A 224 -26.22 -6.13 -25.52
C LYS A 224 -26.11 -7.61 -25.89
N SER A 225 -25.04 -8.27 -25.47
CA SER A 225 -24.74 -9.67 -25.79
C SER A 225 -23.97 -10.38 -24.67
N PHE A 226 -23.91 -11.71 -24.74
CA PHE A 226 -23.10 -12.51 -23.82
C PHE A 226 -21.59 -12.18 -23.89
N LYS A 227 -21.10 -11.76 -25.07
CA LYS A 227 -19.72 -11.30 -25.23
C LYS A 227 -19.45 -10.02 -24.42
N ASP A 228 -20.44 -9.12 -24.35
CA ASP A 228 -20.34 -7.89 -23.56
C ASP A 228 -20.32 -8.17 -22.06
N LEU A 229 -21.02 -9.21 -21.60
CA LEU A 229 -20.99 -9.61 -20.19
C LEU A 229 -19.57 -9.98 -19.73
N ARG A 230 -18.85 -10.74 -20.55
CA ARG A 230 -17.45 -11.09 -20.28
C ARG A 230 -16.52 -9.87 -20.27
N MET A 231 -16.77 -8.90 -21.13
CA MET A 231 -16.01 -7.65 -21.16
C MET A 231 -16.31 -6.78 -19.93
N ALA A 232 -17.59 -6.63 -19.58
CA ALA A 232 -18.04 -5.82 -18.46
C ALA A 232 -17.50 -6.26 -17.10
N TRP A 233 -17.06 -7.52 -16.98
CA TRP A 233 -16.38 -8.04 -15.79
C TRP A 233 -15.05 -7.30 -15.47
N HIS A 234 -14.36 -6.74 -16.46
CA HIS A 234 -13.03 -6.15 -16.27
C HIS A 234 -12.80 -4.84 -17.06
N SER A 235 -13.85 -4.31 -17.68
CA SER A 235 -13.80 -3.09 -18.50
C SER A 235 -15.13 -2.35 -18.48
N ILE A 236 -15.10 -1.07 -18.84
CA ILE A 236 -16.29 -0.23 -19.03
C ILE A 236 -16.33 0.26 -20.46
N ARG A 237 -17.52 0.51 -20.98
CA ARG A 237 -17.67 1.18 -22.27
C ARG A 237 -17.57 2.68 -22.10
N MET A 238 -16.72 3.32 -22.90
CA MET A 238 -16.41 4.75 -22.81
C MET A 238 -16.51 5.42 -24.19
N PRO A 239 -17.15 6.59 -24.31
CA PRO A 239 -17.11 7.43 -25.51
C PRO A 239 -15.67 7.78 -25.94
N LEU A 240 -15.36 7.69 -27.23
CA LEU A 240 -13.99 7.85 -27.74
C LEU A 240 -13.42 9.28 -27.61
N ASP A 241 -14.29 10.28 -27.53
CA ASP A 241 -13.95 11.68 -27.32
C ASP A 241 -13.24 11.89 -25.97
N ILE A 242 -13.68 11.21 -24.91
CA ILE A 242 -13.10 11.36 -23.57
C ILE A 242 -11.98 10.36 -23.25
N VAL A 243 -11.77 9.31 -24.07
CA VAL A 243 -10.76 8.27 -23.79
C VAL A 243 -9.35 8.86 -23.65
N ARG A 244 -9.01 9.87 -24.45
CA ARG A 244 -7.68 10.50 -24.45
C ARG A 244 -7.36 11.23 -23.15
N GLU A 245 -8.38 11.68 -22.43
CA GLU A 245 -8.25 12.44 -21.18
C GLU A 245 -8.26 11.54 -19.93
N LYS A 246 -8.50 10.24 -20.10
CA LYS A 246 -8.65 9.29 -18.99
C LYS A 246 -7.49 8.29 -18.94
N HIS A 247 -7.11 7.93 -17.73
CA HIS A 247 -6.10 6.90 -17.47
C HIS A 247 -6.67 5.49 -17.62
N VAL A 248 -6.82 5.07 -18.87
CA VAL A 248 -7.41 3.77 -19.21
C VAL A 248 -6.51 2.99 -20.16
N TRP A 249 -6.74 1.68 -20.23
CA TRP A 249 -6.24 0.84 -21.30
C TRP A 249 -7.33 0.64 -22.33
N LEU A 250 -7.07 1.07 -23.56
CA LEU A 250 -7.97 0.82 -24.69
C LEU A 250 -7.97 -0.68 -25.01
N MET A 251 -9.15 -1.29 -24.98
CA MET A 251 -9.33 -2.72 -25.21
C MET A 251 -9.76 -3.00 -26.65
N ASP A 252 -10.52 -2.11 -27.28
CA ASP A 252 -10.89 -2.26 -28.68
C ASP A 252 -9.76 -1.83 -29.61
N HIS A 253 -9.60 -2.56 -30.70
CA HIS A 253 -8.64 -2.23 -31.75
C HIS A 253 -9.20 -2.63 -33.10
N VAL A 254 -8.67 -1.99 -34.14
CA VAL A 254 -9.00 -2.28 -35.52
C VAL A 254 -8.19 -3.49 -35.98
N ILE A 255 -8.85 -4.45 -36.62
CA ILE A 255 -8.24 -5.62 -37.26
C ILE A 255 -8.67 -5.70 -38.72
N GLU A 256 -7.75 -6.11 -39.57
CA GLU A 256 -8.05 -6.49 -40.95
C GLU A 256 -8.42 -7.97 -40.96
N LYS A 257 -9.59 -8.29 -41.52
CA LYS A 257 -10.09 -9.66 -41.61
C LYS A 257 -9.53 -10.35 -42.87
N PRO A 258 -9.58 -11.70 -42.94
CA PRO A 258 -9.11 -12.45 -44.11
C PRO A 258 -9.81 -12.09 -45.43
N ASP A 259 -10.99 -11.48 -45.36
CA ASP A 259 -11.78 -11.00 -46.50
C ASP A 259 -11.41 -9.56 -46.93
N SER A 260 -10.29 -9.01 -46.42
CA SER A 260 -9.87 -7.61 -46.59
C SER A 260 -10.85 -6.57 -46.00
N SER A 261 -11.88 -6.99 -45.26
CA SER A 261 -12.75 -6.08 -44.52
C SER A 261 -12.09 -5.65 -43.22
N VAL A 262 -12.27 -4.39 -42.85
CA VAL A 262 -11.79 -3.86 -41.58
C VAL A 262 -12.89 -4.02 -40.52
N GLY A 263 -12.52 -4.45 -39.32
CA GLY A 263 -13.47 -4.65 -38.22
C GLY A 263 -12.90 -4.31 -36.85
N VAL A 264 -13.77 -4.01 -35.89
CA VAL A 264 -13.38 -3.73 -34.51
C VAL A 264 -13.41 -5.00 -33.67
N GLN A 265 -12.32 -5.28 -32.96
CA GLN A 265 -12.22 -6.40 -32.04
C GLN A 265 -11.75 -5.97 -30.66
N SER A 266 -12.41 -6.49 -29.62
CA SER A 266 -12.02 -6.29 -28.23
C SER A 266 -10.93 -7.27 -27.80
N ARG A 267 -9.86 -6.74 -27.20
CA ARG A 267 -8.83 -7.54 -26.53
C ARG A 267 -9.42 -8.22 -25.31
N ARG A 268 -9.03 -9.47 -25.09
CA ARG A 268 -9.41 -10.24 -23.89
C ARG A 268 -8.51 -9.98 -22.70
N ARG A 269 -7.35 -9.34 -22.94
CA ARG A 269 -6.36 -9.03 -21.93
C ARG A 269 -5.85 -7.62 -22.16
N VAL A 270 -5.56 -6.98 -21.05
CA VAL A 270 -4.89 -5.70 -21.00
C VAL A 270 -3.56 -5.76 -21.77
N PRO A 271 -3.16 -4.69 -22.49
CA PRO A 271 -1.83 -4.57 -23.08
C PRO A 271 -0.70 -4.70 -22.03
N ARG A 272 0.33 -5.50 -22.30
CA ARG A 272 1.47 -5.69 -21.36
C ARG A 272 2.28 -4.41 -21.11
N ARG A 273 2.26 -3.47 -22.08
CA ARG A 273 2.88 -2.15 -21.96
C ARG A 273 1.80 -1.10 -22.08
N THR A 274 1.84 -0.12 -21.18
CA THR A 274 1.01 1.07 -21.31
C THR A 274 1.44 1.82 -22.58
N PRO A 275 0.53 2.09 -23.52
CA PRO A 275 0.85 2.84 -24.73
C PRO A 275 1.23 4.28 -24.37
N SER A 276 2.05 4.91 -25.22
CA SER A 276 2.31 6.35 -25.15
C SER A 276 1.04 7.15 -25.47
N ALA A 277 1.02 8.44 -25.13
CA ALA A 277 -0.10 9.31 -25.47
C ALA A 277 -0.36 9.36 -26.99
N GLU A 278 0.72 9.38 -27.79
CA GLU A 278 0.66 9.35 -29.25
C GLU A 278 0.12 8.02 -29.78
N GLU A 279 0.59 6.89 -29.23
CA GLU A 279 0.11 5.55 -29.60
C GLU A 279 -1.37 5.38 -29.27
N LEU A 280 -1.79 5.87 -28.10
CA LEU A 280 -3.19 5.86 -27.70
C LEU A 280 -4.03 6.72 -28.66
N SER A 281 -3.56 7.92 -29.01
CA SER A 281 -4.30 8.78 -29.95
C SER A 281 -4.49 8.09 -31.29
N LYS A 282 -3.42 7.52 -31.87
CA LYS A 282 -3.50 6.78 -33.15
C LYS A 282 -4.51 5.63 -33.09
N GLN A 283 -4.57 4.90 -31.99
CA GLN A 283 -5.53 3.81 -31.82
C GLN A 283 -6.97 4.32 -31.71
N VAL A 284 -7.19 5.45 -31.03
CA VAL A 284 -8.50 6.08 -30.93
C VAL A 284 -8.94 6.63 -32.29
N ASP A 285 -8.04 7.31 -33.02
CA ASP A 285 -8.30 7.86 -34.35
C ASP A 285 -8.73 6.75 -35.33
N ALA A 286 -8.01 5.62 -35.33
CA ALA A 286 -8.36 4.46 -36.16
C ALA A 286 -9.75 3.88 -35.83
N LEU A 287 -10.18 3.90 -34.57
CA LEU A 287 -11.51 3.45 -34.18
C LEU A 287 -12.60 4.44 -34.66
N ILE A 288 -12.33 5.74 -34.57
CA ILE A 288 -13.25 6.79 -35.05
C ILE A 288 -13.41 6.70 -36.57
N GLU A 289 -12.32 6.49 -37.32
CA GLU A 289 -12.34 6.30 -38.78
C GLU A 289 -13.20 5.11 -39.20
N GLN A 290 -13.28 4.06 -38.37
CA GLN A 290 -14.15 2.90 -38.57
C GLN A 290 -15.60 3.11 -38.08
N GLY A 291 -15.97 4.34 -37.71
CA GLY A 291 -17.33 4.70 -37.29
C GLY A 291 -17.67 4.29 -35.85
N ALA A 292 -16.70 3.92 -35.02
CA ALA A 292 -16.97 3.61 -33.62
C ALA A 292 -17.23 4.89 -32.81
N VAL A 293 -18.29 4.90 -32.02
CA VAL A 293 -18.63 6.03 -31.11
C VAL A 293 -18.06 5.80 -29.71
N SER A 294 -17.90 4.54 -29.32
CA SER A 294 -17.43 4.13 -27.99
C SER A 294 -16.61 2.85 -28.08
N ALA A 295 -15.69 2.69 -27.13
CA ALA A 295 -14.85 1.52 -26.99
C ALA A 295 -14.88 0.94 -25.58
N TRP A 296 -14.58 -0.36 -25.48
CA TRP A 296 -14.22 -0.98 -24.21
C TRP A 296 -12.87 -0.46 -23.74
N VAL A 297 -12.83 -0.03 -22.48
CA VAL A 297 -11.62 0.43 -21.81
C VAL A 297 -11.51 -0.20 -20.42
N SER A 298 -10.30 -0.60 -20.03
CA SER A 298 -10.02 -1.09 -18.68
C SER A 298 -9.43 0.06 -17.84
N PRO A 299 -10.10 0.49 -16.76
CA PRO A 299 -9.57 1.56 -15.91
C PRO A 299 -8.24 1.15 -15.26
N LYS A 300 -7.26 2.04 -15.28
CA LYS A 300 -6.07 1.86 -14.44
C LYS A 300 -6.47 2.30 -13.04
N ILE A 301 -6.61 1.38 -12.10
CA ILE A 301 -6.93 1.74 -10.72
C ILE A 301 -5.67 1.60 -9.88
N PRO A 302 -5.17 2.69 -9.27
CA PRO A 302 -4.01 2.60 -8.42
C PRO A 302 -4.30 1.80 -7.14
N LEU A 303 -3.28 1.12 -6.62
CA LEU A 303 -3.42 0.26 -5.45
C LEU A 303 -3.76 1.06 -4.18
N ILE A 304 -3.15 2.24 -4.00
CA ILE A 304 -3.48 3.11 -2.85
C ILE A 304 -4.95 3.54 -2.83
N THR A 305 -5.59 3.66 -4.00
CA THR A 305 -7.02 3.99 -4.12
C THR A 305 -7.90 2.86 -3.56
N MET A 306 -7.41 1.62 -3.57
CA MET A 306 -8.08 0.49 -2.91
C MET A 306 -7.72 0.38 -1.44
N PHE A 307 -6.49 0.74 -1.04
CA PHE A 307 -6.12 0.75 0.37
C PHE A 307 -6.82 1.82 1.18
N PHE A 308 -7.07 3.01 0.61
CA PHE A 308 -7.76 4.08 1.33
C PHE A 308 -9.12 3.65 1.91
N PRO A 309 -10.08 3.11 1.12
CA PRO A 309 -11.33 2.60 1.68
C PRO A 309 -11.13 1.35 2.55
N ALA A 310 -10.07 0.58 2.36
CA ALA A 310 -9.73 -0.58 3.20
C ALA A 310 -9.30 -0.21 4.63
N ILE A 311 -8.98 1.06 4.91
CA ILE A 311 -8.76 1.57 6.27
C ILE A 311 -10.03 1.43 7.10
N ILE A 312 -11.22 1.56 6.51
CA ILE A 312 -12.50 1.45 7.21
C ILE A 312 -12.68 0.06 7.83
N PRO A 313 -12.67 -1.05 7.07
CA PRO A 313 -12.80 -2.38 7.66
C PRO A 313 -11.60 -2.75 8.55
N LEU A 314 -10.39 -2.22 8.28
CA LEU A 314 -9.25 -2.40 9.19
C LEU A 314 -9.54 -1.78 10.58
N PHE A 315 -10.09 -0.57 10.61
CA PHE A 315 -10.45 0.12 11.85
C PHE A 315 -11.62 -0.54 12.59
N LEU A 316 -12.63 -0.98 11.83
CA LEU A 316 -13.84 -1.57 12.41
C LEU A 316 -13.60 -3.00 12.90
N PHE A 317 -12.92 -3.82 12.10
CA PHE A 317 -12.87 -5.27 12.29
C PHE A 317 -11.47 -5.81 12.57
N GLY A 318 -10.42 -5.03 12.32
CA GLY A 318 -9.05 -5.43 12.60
C GLY A 318 -8.50 -6.44 11.61
N ASP A 319 -7.92 -7.51 12.14
CA ASP A 319 -7.33 -8.59 11.36
C ASP A 319 -8.42 -9.45 10.67
N PRO A 320 -8.47 -9.48 9.33
CA PRO A 320 -9.45 -10.27 8.59
C PRO A 320 -9.27 -11.78 8.78
N ILE A 321 -8.05 -12.28 9.06
CA ILE A 321 -7.80 -13.71 9.32
C ILE A 321 -8.37 -14.09 10.66
N ALA A 322 -8.10 -13.28 11.68
CA ALA A 322 -8.66 -13.44 13.02
C ALA A 322 -10.20 -13.41 12.99
N LEU A 323 -10.78 -12.48 12.23
CA LEU A 323 -12.22 -12.39 12.02
C LEU A 323 -12.77 -13.63 11.33
N ALA A 324 -12.13 -14.10 10.25
CA ALA A 324 -12.56 -15.29 9.54
C ALA A 324 -12.50 -16.53 10.43
N TYR A 325 -11.44 -16.68 11.23
CA TYR A 325 -11.33 -17.77 12.21
C TYR A 325 -12.47 -17.72 13.22
N ALA A 326 -12.71 -16.57 13.86
CA ALA A 326 -13.79 -16.42 14.84
C ALA A 326 -15.19 -16.69 14.25
N LEU A 327 -15.41 -16.42 12.97
CA LEU A 327 -16.68 -16.69 12.28
C LEU A 327 -16.85 -18.15 11.83
N LEU A 328 -15.74 -18.85 11.54
CA LEU A 328 -15.76 -20.17 10.92
C LEU A 328 -15.42 -21.34 11.86
N GLY A 329 -14.77 -21.09 13.00
CA GLY A 329 -14.38 -22.09 13.99
C GLY A 329 -12.88 -22.30 14.08
#